data_AF-A0A1G2U101-F1
#
_entry.id   AF-A0A1G2U101-F1
#
_cell.length_a   1.000
_cell.length_b   1.000
_cell.length_c   1.000
_cell.angle_alpha   90.00
_cell.angle_beta   90.00
_cell.angle_gamma   90.00
#
_symmetry.space_group_name_H-M   'P 1'
#
loop_
_entity.id
_entity.type
_entity.pdbx_description
1 polymer ?
#
loop_
_entity_poly.entity_id
_entity_poly.type
_entity_poly.pdbx_seq_one_letter_code
_entity_poly.pdbx_strand_id
1 'polypeptide(L)'
;MNEQESIKIESPERARLRELEMEGKFLFHGSGYKIDRLKPRQAHNYPTNSKEEKIPDDKPAVFATPYADTAIFMAVINKPNAPKGSRSGFSHNSNGKHEYRATQGTIEQIHNAKGYVYVFNKEKFKMRSPAEGLSYKAVEPVEVVEVSEADLPDITIKDF
;
A
#
# COMPACT_ATOMS: atom_id res chain seq x y z
N MET A 1 -10.51 -5.45 -35.80
CA MET A 1 -9.17 -5.74 -35.27
C MET A 1 -9.38 -5.90 -33.77
N ASN A 2 -9.45 -7.13 -33.28
CA ASN A 2 -9.74 -7.40 -31.87
C ASN A 2 -8.42 -7.30 -31.11
N GLU A 3 -8.31 -6.33 -30.21
CA GLU A 3 -7.26 -6.29 -29.20
C GLU A 3 -7.44 -7.54 -28.33
N GLN A 4 -6.48 -8.45 -28.41
CA GLN A 4 -6.37 -9.53 -27.44
C GLN A 4 -6.01 -8.89 -26.10
N GLU A 5 -6.99 -8.72 -25.21
CA GLU A 5 -6.72 -8.52 -23.79
C GLU A 5 -5.82 -9.66 -23.33
N SER A 6 -4.54 -9.37 -23.08
CA SER A 6 -3.64 -10.32 -22.48
C SER A 6 -4.18 -10.68 -21.10
N ILE A 7 -4.55 -11.95 -20.91
CA ILE A 7 -4.90 -12.47 -19.59
C ILE A 7 -3.65 -12.36 -18.72
N LYS A 8 -3.60 -11.34 -17.86
CA LYS A 8 -2.52 -11.20 -16.87
C LYS A 8 -2.71 -12.31 -15.86
N ILE A 9 -1.89 -13.36 -15.97
CA ILE A 9 -1.89 -14.45 -14.99
C ILE A 9 -1.49 -13.84 -13.65
N GLU A 10 -2.38 -13.95 -12.68
CA GLU A 10 -2.12 -13.50 -11.33
C GLU A 10 -1.03 -14.35 -10.67
N SER A 11 -0.11 -13.70 -9.97
CA SER A 11 0.92 -14.39 -9.21
C SER A 11 0.34 -15.15 -8.00
N PRO A 12 1.00 -16.21 -7.52
CA PRO A 12 0.62 -16.88 -6.28
C PRO A 12 0.54 -15.93 -5.08
N GLU A 13 1.48 -14.99 -5.00
CA GLU A 13 1.59 -14.02 -3.90
C GLU A 13 0.39 -13.06 -3.88
N ARG A 14 -0.01 -12.54 -5.04
CA ARG A 14 -1.18 -11.67 -5.15
C ARG A 14 -2.48 -12.43 -4.91
N ALA A 15 -2.59 -13.65 -5.44
CA ALA A 15 -3.73 -14.53 -5.20
C ALA A 15 -3.91 -14.81 -3.70
N ARG A 16 -2.80 -15.08 -2.98
CA ARG A 16 -2.81 -15.32 -1.54
C ARG A 16 -3.30 -14.10 -0.75
N LEU A 17 -2.81 -12.90 -1.09
CA LEU A 17 -3.25 -11.67 -0.43
C LEU A 17 -4.73 -11.39 -0.69
N ARG A 18 -5.24 -11.66 -1.90
CA ARG A 18 -6.68 -11.53 -2.22
C ARG A 18 -7.54 -12.52 -1.43
N GLU A 19 -7.09 -13.77 -1.27
CA GLU A 19 -7.76 -14.75 -0.44
C GLU A 19 -7.93 -14.24 1.01
N LEU A 20 -6.83 -13.77 1.59
CA LEU A 20 -6.82 -13.20 2.95
C LEU A 20 -7.71 -11.95 3.07
N GLU A 21 -7.77 -11.12 2.03
CA GLU A 21 -8.66 -9.95 1.99
C GLU A 21 -10.13 -10.39 2.01
N MET A 22 -10.50 -11.40 1.22
CA MET A 22 -11.88 -11.93 1.16
C MET A 22 -12.34 -12.55 2.47
N GLU A 23 -11.43 -13.08 3.30
CA GLU A 23 -11.78 -13.57 4.63
C GLU A 23 -12.25 -12.46 5.58
N GLY A 24 -11.86 -11.20 5.35
CA GLY A 24 -12.30 -10.04 6.13
C GLY A 24 -11.75 -9.96 7.57
N LYS A 25 -10.89 -10.91 7.96
CA LYS A 25 -10.29 -11.04 9.31
C LYS A 25 -8.93 -10.35 9.45
N PHE A 26 -8.35 -9.91 8.33
CA PHE A 26 -7.00 -9.39 8.28
C PHE A 26 -6.93 -7.92 7.86
N LEU A 27 -5.81 -7.28 8.21
CA LEU A 27 -5.37 -5.99 7.68
C LEU A 27 -3.94 -6.13 7.15
N PHE A 28 -3.58 -5.26 6.22
CA PHE A 28 -2.34 -5.32 5.45
C PHE A 28 -1.53 -4.03 5.62
N HIS A 29 -0.21 -4.16 5.72
CA HIS A 29 0.73 -3.04 5.67
C HIS A 29 1.77 -3.29 4.59
N GLY A 30 1.99 -2.33 3.70
CA GLY A 30 3.05 -2.41 2.70
C GLY A 30 4.33 -1.72 3.15
N SER A 31 5.48 -2.35 2.95
CA SER A 31 6.79 -1.71 3.16
C SER A 31 7.82 -2.15 2.12
N GLY A 32 8.69 -1.22 1.71
CA GLY A 32 9.90 -1.54 0.94
C GLY A 32 11.03 -2.15 1.78
N TYR A 33 10.85 -2.30 3.09
CA TYR A 33 11.84 -2.88 4.00
C TYR A 33 11.31 -4.14 4.65
N LYS A 34 12.20 -5.10 4.90
CA LYS A 34 11.92 -6.27 5.74
C LYS A 34 11.99 -5.87 7.22
N ILE A 35 10.90 -6.09 7.96
CA ILE A 35 10.68 -5.59 9.32
C ILE A 35 10.09 -6.74 10.14
N ASP A 36 10.82 -7.20 11.15
CA ASP A 36 10.35 -8.33 11.98
C ASP A 36 9.11 -7.96 12.80
N ARG A 37 9.06 -6.72 13.29
CA ARG A 37 7.98 -6.20 14.14
C ARG A 37 7.70 -4.73 13.86
N LEU A 38 6.44 -4.41 13.60
CA LEU A 38 6.02 -3.04 13.37
C LEU A 38 5.75 -2.35 14.71
N LYS A 39 6.46 -1.25 14.94
CA LYS A 39 6.27 -0.36 16.09
C LYS A 39 5.53 0.89 15.64
N PRO A 40 4.68 1.49 16.51
CA PRO A 40 4.05 2.77 16.23
C PRO A 40 5.06 3.84 15.80
N ARG A 41 4.75 4.59 14.73
CA ARG A 41 5.57 5.71 14.23
C ARG A 41 4.68 6.90 13.88
N GLN A 42 5.25 8.09 13.91
CA GLN A 42 4.52 9.33 13.59
C GLN A 42 4.23 9.41 12.09
N ALA A 43 2.96 9.32 11.72
CA ALA A 43 2.49 9.72 10.39
C ALA A 43 2.37 11.25 10.33
N HIS A 44 2.38 11.81 9.12
CA HIS A 44 2.23 13.25 8.93
C HIS A 44 1.28 13.55 7.77
N ASN A 45 0.45 14.57 7.94
CA ASN A 45 -0.43 15.11 6.91
C ASN A 45 0.24 16.28 6.17
N TYR A 46 -0.15 16.46 4.91
CA TYR A 46 0.17 17.67 4.16
C TYR A 46 -0.97 18.68 4.38
N PRO A 47 -0.70 19.88 4.90
CA PRO A 47 -1.72 20.92 5.04
C PRO A 47 -2.31 21.28 3.67
N THR A 48 -3.62 21.54 3.65
CA THR A 48 -4.44 21.62 2.43
C THR A 48 -4.08 22.77 1.49
N ASN A 49 -3.14 23.65 1.84
CA ASN A 49 -2.83 24.88 1.10
C ASN A 49 -1.44 25.49 1.38
N SER A 50 -0.36 24.74 1.61
CA SER A 50 0.91 25.44 1.88
C SER A 50 2.21 24.70 1.58
N LYS A 51 3.23 25.54 1.38
CA LYS A 51 4.68 25.24 1.46
C LYS A 51 5.14 24.98 2.92
N GLU A 52 4.22 24.81 3.87
CA GLU A 52 4.56 24.61 5.29
C GLU A 52 4.98 23.16 5.58
N GLU A 53 5.63 22.99 6.72
CA GLU A 53 6.09 21.70 7.20
C GLU A 53 4.93 20.74 7.47
N LYS A 54 5.20 19.44 7.31
CA LYS A 54 4.19 18.38 7.51
C LYS A 54 3.74 18.38 8.96
N ILE A 55 2.42 18.34 9.20
CA ILE A 55 1.86 18.30 10.55
C ILE A 55 1.66 16.85 11.02
N PRO A 56 1.88 16.52 12.30
CA PRO A 56 1.60 15.19 12.84
C PRO A 56 0.16 14.72 12.57
N ASP A 57 0.00 13.51 12.05
CA ASP A 57 -1.30 12.84 11.91
C ASP A 57 -1.60 12.01 13.16
N ASP A 58 -2.32 12.62 14.11
CA ASP A 58 -2.66 12.02 15.42
C ASP A 58 -1.41 11.47 16.16
N LYS A 59 -1.61 10.57 17.12
CA LYS A 59 -0.56 9.87 17.86
C LYS A 59 0.16 8.86 16.97
N PRO A 60 1.46 8.57 17.24
CA PRO A 60 2.17 7.48 16.57
C PRO A 60 1.39 6.17 16.62
N ALA A 61 1.25 5.52 15.47
CA ALA A 61 0.51 4.27 15.32
C ALA A 61 1.17 3.37 14.26
N VAL A 62 0.79 2.10 14.25
CA VAL A 62 0.93 1.22 13.08
C VAL A 62 -0.34 1.35 12.27
N PHE A 63 -0.19 1.71 11.00
CA PHE A 63 -1.28 1.89 10.06
C PHE A 63 -1.38 0.66 9.16
N ALA A 64 -2.59 0.16 8.96
CA ALA A 64 -2.87 -0.96 8.05
C ALA A 64 -4.19 -0.73 7.32
N THR A 65 -4.33 -1.30 6.13
CA THR A 65 -5.51 -1.20 5.27
C THR A 65 -6.20 -2.56 5.14
N PRO A 66 -7.52 -2.64 4.98
CA PRO A 66 -8.16 -3.91 4.63
C PRO A 66 -7.93 -4.33 3.17
N TYR A 67 -7.33 -3.48 2.34
CA TYR A 67 -7.23 -3.70 0.90
C TYR A 67 -5.82 -4.19 0.49
N ALA A 68 -5.73 -5.40 -0.06
CA ALA A 68 -4.44 -6.01 -0.43
C ALA A 68 -3.72 -5.19 -1.51
N ASP A 69 -4.45 -4.75 -2.54
CA ASP A 69 -3.89 -3.95 -3.64
C ASP A 69 -3.26 -2.64 -3.13
N THR A 70 -3.86 -2.01 -2.11
CA THR A 70 -3.29 -0.80 -1.50
C THR A 70 -2.00 -1.12 -0.75
N ALA A 71 -1.94 -2.24 -0.03
CA ALA A 71 -0.71 -2.65 0.65
C ALA A 71 0.39 -3.05 -0.35
N ILE A 72 0.06 -3.75 -1.44
CA ILE A 72 1.01 -4.07 -2.53
C ILE A 72 1.56 -2.78 -3.14
N PHE A 73 0.68 -1.83 -3.48
CA PHE A 73 1.07 -0.53 -4.02
C PHE A 73 2.07 0.20 -3.10
N MET A 74 1.81 0.25 -1.80
CA MET A 74 2.70 0.89 -0.82
C MET A 74 4.00 0.08 -0.57
N ALA A 75 3.95 -1.24 -0.72
CA ALA A 75 5.11 -2.12 -0.59
C ALA A 75 6.10 -1.96 -1.74
N VAL A 76 5.61 -1.66 -2.96
CA VAL A 76 6.44 -1.56 -4.17
C VAL A 76 6.77 -0.12 -4.52
N ILE A 77 5.82 0.82 -4.44
CA ILE A 77 6.06 2.24 -4.73
C ILE A 77 6.43 2.97 -3.45
N ASN A 78 7.74 3.08 -3.22
CA ASN A 78 8.30 3.65 -2.01
C ASN A 78 9.70 4.25 -2.27
N LYS A 79 10.26 4.92 -1.27
CA LYS A 79 11.58 5.57 -1.37
C LYS A 79 12.73 4.62 -1.71
N PRO A 80 12.88 3.43 -1.09
CA PRO A 80 13.86 2.43 -1.53
C PRO A 80 13.83 2.11 -3.02
N ASN A 81 12.64 1.90 -3.58
CA ASN A 81 12.47 1.48 -4.97
C ASN A 81 12.45 2.67 -5.96
N ALA A 82 12.20 3.89 -5.47
CA ALA A 82 12.21 5.12 -6.27
C ALA A 82 13.03 6.23 -5.56
N PRO A 83 14.38 6.07 -5.50
CA PRO A 83 15.25 6.92 -4.68
C PRO A 83 15.39 8.36 -5.18
N LYS A 84 15.11 8.64 -6.47
CA LYS A 84 15.11 10.00 -7.03
C LYS A 84 13.82 10.77 -6.68
N GLY A 85 12.93 10.15 -5.91
CA GLY A 85 11.63 10.67 -5.54
C GLY A 85 10.53 9.81 -6.13
N SER A 86 9.51 9.56 -5.30
CA SER A 86 8.26 8.92 -5.68
C SER A 86 7.12 9.92 -5.52
N ARG A 87 6.36 10.16 -6.58
CA ARG A 87 5.12 10.92 -6.51
C ARG A 87 3.98 10.00 -6.95
N SER A 88 3.21 9.58 -5.95
CA SER A 88 2.16 8.59 -6.10
C SER A 88 1.05 8.83 -5.09
N GLY A 89 -0.10 8.21 -5.33
CA GLY A 89 -1.24 8.27 -4.43
C GLY A 89 -2.34 7.31 -4.86
N PHE A 90 -3.27 7.08 -3.97
CA PHE A 90 -4.47 6.31 -4.25
C PHE A 90 -5.70 7.05 -3.74
N SER A 91 -6.84 6.84 -4.38
CA SER A 91 -8.13 7.32 -3.89
C SER A 91 -9.22 6.31 -4.21
N HIS A 92 -10.44 6.61 -3.77
CA HIS A 92 -11.63 5.96 -4.30
C HIS A 92 -12.15 6.80 -5.47
N ASN A 93 -12.62 6.16 -6.53
CA ASN A 93 -13.37 6.83 -7.59
C ASN A 93 -14.86 6.95 -7.22
N SER A 94 -15.66 7.57 -8.08
CA SER A 94 -17.11 7.76 -7.87
C SER A 94 -17.89 6.47 -7.69
N ASN A 95 -17.33 5.34 -8.13
CA ASN A 95 -17.94 4.01 -8.05
C ASN A 95 -17.42 3.20 -6.86
N GLY A 96 -16.63 3.83 -5.96
CA GLY A 96 -16.06 3.17 -4.79
C GLY A 96 -14.88 2.23 -5.09
N LYS A 97 -14.37 2.18 -6.34
CA LYS A 97 -13.19 1.40 -6.69
C LYS A 97 -11.92 2.19 -6.37
N HIS A 98 -10.89 1.50 -5.87
CA HIS A 98 -9.57 2.08 -5.71
C HIS A 98 -8.96 2.48 -7.06
N GLU A 99 -8.44 3.70 -7.12
CA GLU A 99 -7.67 4.21 -8.24
C GLU A 99 -6.25 4.51 -7.75
N TYR A 100 -5.26 3.86 -8.36
CA TYR A 100 -3.84 4.02 -8.05
C TYR A 100 -3.17 4.88 -9.10
N ARG A 101 -2.37 5.85 -8.66
CA ARG A 101 -1.73 6.82 -9.54
C ARG A 101 -0.27 7.03 -9.17
N ALA A 102 0.56 7.17 -10.19
CA ALA A 102 1.97 7.53 -10.03
C ALA A 102 2.44 8.37 -11.22
N THR A 103 3.48 9.18 -11.04
CA THR A 103 4.11 9.87 -12.17
C THR A 103 4.90 8.91 -13.03
N GLN A 104 5.09 9.26 -14.31
CA GLN A 104 5.95 8.49 -15.23
C GLN A 104 7.34 8.24 -14.62
N GLY A 105 7.97 9.29 -14.08
CA GLY A 105 9.28 9.17 -13.44
C GLY A 105 9.32 8.27 -12.20
N THR A 106 8.17 8.01 -11.55
CA THR A 106 8.10 7.01 -10.48
C THR A 106 8.09 5.60 -11.07
N ILE A 107 7.29 5.36 -12.11
CA ILE A 107 7.16 4.04 -12.77
C ILE A 107 8.47 3.59 -13.41
N GLU A 108 9.22 4.51 -14.02
CA GLU A 108 10.53 4.20 -14.63
C GLU A 108 11.63 3.82 -13.62
N GLN A 109 11.42 4.03 -12.32
CA GLN A 109 12.40 3.69 -11.29
C GLN A 109 12.17 2.31 -10.66
N ILE A 110 10.95 1.77 -10.72
CA ILE A 110 10.55 0.59 -9.95
C ILE A 110 10.75 -0.74 -10.69
N HIS A 111 11.59 -0.76 -11.73
CA HIS A 111 11.89 -1.96 -12.49
C HIS A 111 12.52 -3.04 -11.60
N ASN A 112 11.90 -4.22 -11.55
CA ASN A 112 12.27 -5.33 -10.64
C ASN A 112 12.18 -4.97 -9.15
N ALA A 113 11.39 -3.94 -8.80
CA ALA A 113 11.16 -3.56 -7.43
C ALA A 113 10.54 -4.71 -6.63
N LYS A 114 10.95 -4.81 -5.37
CA LYS A 114 10.41 -5.75 -4.39
C LYS A 114 9.88 -5.01 -3.17
N GLY A 115 8.96 -5.65 -2.47
CA GLY A 115 8.34 -5.14 -1.27
C GLY A 115 7.82 -6.26 -0.39
N TYR A 116 7.32 -5.89 0.79
CA TYR A 116 6.77 -6.81 1.76
C TYR A 116 5.38 -6.34 2.18
N VAL A 117 4.40 -7.24 2.07
CA VAL A 117 3.07 -7.06 2.63
C VAL A 117 2.98 -7.85 3.92
N TYR A 118 2.75 -7.13 5.02
CA TYR A 118 2.58 -7.69 6.35
C TYR A 118 1.10 -7.87 6.63
N VAL A 119 0.71 -9.11 6.96
CA VAL A 119 -0.66 -9.49 7.28
C VAL A 119 -0.83 -9.51 8.79
N PHE A 120 -1.89 -8.87 9.30
CA PHE A 120 -2.18 -8.84 10.73
C PHE A 120 -3.63 -9.22 11.02
N ASN A 121 -3.86 -9.83 12.18
CA ASN A 121 -5.22 -10.00 12.71
C ASN A 121 -5.87 -8.63 12.93
N LYS A 122 -7.03 -8.40 12.30
CA LYS A 122 -7.78 -7.14 12.34
C LYS A 122 -8.16 -6.71 13.76
N GLU A 123 -8.39 -7.67 14.66
CA GLU A 123 -8.72 -7.43 16.08
C GLU A 123 -7.60 -6.70 16.85
N LYS A 124 -6.36 -6.71 16.36
CA LYS A 124 -5.24 -5.95 16.95
C LYS A 124 -5.27 -4.45 16.60
N PHE A 125 -6.25 -4.02 15.81
CA PHE A 125 -6.39 -2.66 15.29
C PHE A 125 -7.78 -2.10 15.61
N LYS A 126 -7.83 -0.78 15.77
CA LYS A 126 -9.07 -0.01 15.78
C LYS A 126 -9.25 0.64 14.41
N MET A 127 -10.38 0.40 13.74
CA MET A 127 -10.67 1.08 12.47
C MET A 127 -10.89 2.59 12.73
N ARG A 128 -10.11 3.42 12.05
CA ARG A 128 -10.29 4.88 11.98
C ARG A 128 -11.28 5.25 10.88
N SER A 129 -11.26 4.50 9.78
CA SER A 129 -12.16 4.65 8.63
C SER A 129 -12.40 3.28 7.98
N PRO A 130 -13.27 3.15 6.97
CA PRO A 130 -13.40 1.91 6.20
C PRO A 130 -12.09 1.43 5.56
N ALA A 131 -11.16 2.34 5.25
CA ALA A 131 -9.92 2.05 4.56
C ALA A 131 -8.70 1.91 5.48
N GLU A 132 -8.85 2.13 6.78
CA GLU A 132 -7.68 2.30 7.64
C GLU A 132 -7.93 1.86 9.09
N GLY A 133 -7.05 0.97 9.55
CA GLY A 133 -6.92 0.52 10.93
C GLY A 133 -5.65 1.06 11.57
N LEU A 134 -5.75 1.35 12.87
CA LEU A 134 -4.66 1.86 13.70
C LEU A 134 -4.37 0.93 14.87
N SER A 135 -3.09 0.71 15.15
CA SER A 135 -2.64 0.14 16.42
C SER A 135 -1.64 1.07 17.10
N TYR A 136 -1.97 1.53 18.31
CA TYR A 136 -1.05 2.32 19.14
C TYR A 136 -0.03 1.45 19.89
N LYS A 137 -0.05 0.14 19.66
CA LYS A 137 0.90 -0.84 20.20
C LYS A 137 1.68 -1.47 19.06
N ALA A 138 2.83 -2.04 19.38
CA ALA A 138 3.58 -2.82 18.40
C ALA A 138 2.84 -4.12 18.08
N VAL A 139 2.80 -4.47 16.81
CA VAL A 139 2.10 -5.65 16.29
C VAL A 139 3.07 -6.56 15.53
N GLU A 140 2.79 -7.85 15.61
CA GLU A 140 3.53 -8.90 14.91
C GLU A 140 2.67 -9.43 13.77
N PRO A 141 3.23 -9.56 12.56
CA PRO A 141 2.53 -10.12 11.43
C PRO A 141 2.23 -11.60 11.67
N VAL A 142 1.08 -12.07 11.20
CA VAL A 142 0.78 -13.51 11.13
C VAL A 142 1.38 -14.15 9.88
N GLU A 143 1.58 -13.35 8.84
CA GLU A 143 2.16 -13.75 7.56
C GLU A 143 2.88 -12.53 6.94
N VAL A 144 3.97 -12.78 6.23
CA VAL A 144 4.69 -11.75 5.46
C VAL A 144 4.87 -12.29 4.04
N VAL A 145 4.31 -11.58 3.07
CA VAL A 145 4.36 -11.95 1.66
C VAL A 145 5.32 -10.99 0.95
N GLU A 146 6.36 -11.53 0.32
CA GLU A 146 7.22 -10.74 -0.59
C GLU A 146 6.46 -10.52 -1.89
N VAL A 147 6.40 -9.28 -2.36
CA VAL A 147 5.71 -8.87 -3.59
C VAL A 147 6.66 -8.09 -4.49
N SER A 148 6.29 -7.96 -5.75
CA SER A 148 7.09 -7.36 -6.82
C SER A 148 6.27 -6.40 -7.69
N GLU A 149 6.95 -5.73 -8.62
CA GLU A 149 6.31 -4.92 -9.66
C GLU A 149 5.20 -5.65 -10.42
N ALA A 150 5.35 -6.96 -10.67
CA ALA A 150 4.33 -7.74 -11.38
C ALA A 150 2.98 -7.81 -10.63
N ASP A 151 3.03 -7.68 -9.30
CA ASP A 151 1.88 -7.80 -8.40
C ASP A 151 1.09 -6.50 -8.29
N LEU A 152 1.64 -5.39 -8.79
CA LEU A 152 0.99 -4.08 -8.71
C LEU A 152 -0.43 -4.11 -9.32
N PRO A 153 -1.39 -3.41 -8.69
CA PRO A 153 -2.67 -3.15 -9.32
C PRO A 153 -2.49 -2.27 -10.56
N ASP A 154 -3.57 -2.09 -11.33
CA ASP A 154 -3.54 -1.16 -12.45
C ASP A 154 -3.23 0.25 -11.93
N ILE A 155 -2.17 0.86 -12.48
CA ILE A 155 -1.74 2.19 -12.12
C ILE A 155 -1.97 3.13 -13.30
N THR A 156 -2.69 4.22 -13.06
CA THR A 156 -2.80 5.31 -14.01
C THR A 156 -1.60 6.23 -13.89
N ILE A 157 -0.88 6.44 -14.99
CA ILE A 157 0.18 7.45 -15.06
C ILE A 157 -0.48 8.83 -15.08
N LYS A 158 -0.14 9.68 -14.09
CA LYS A 158 -0.70 11.02 -13.95
C LYS A 158 0.34 12.01 -13.45
N ASP A 159 0.38 13.18 -14.08
CA ASP A 159 1.10 14.34 -13.56
C ASP A 159 0.23 15.05 -12.52
N PHE A 160 0.78 15.22 -11.32
CA PHE A 160 0.09 15.76 -10.15
C PHE A 160 0.38 17.26 -9.98
#